data_AF-A0A2C9M8Y0-F1
#
_entry.id   AF-A0A2C9M8Y0-F1
#
_cell.length_a   1.000
_cell.length_b   1.000
_cell.length_c   1.000
_cell.angle_alpha   90.00
_cell.angle_beta   90.00
_cell.angle_gamma   90.00
#
_symmetry.space_group_name_H-M   'P 1'
#
loop_
_entity.id
_entity.type
_entity.pdbx_description
1 polymer ?
#
loop_
_entity_poly.entity_id
_entity_poly.type
_entity_poly.pdbx_seq_one_letter_code
_entity_poly.pdbx_strand_id
1 'polypeptide(L)'
;MSRSRAAIMADEGPAWQLMNKFISDDFRDDWLSPLAVSEAPELKSAIVLSRRGKSFLQELKTGTQPTFLSPSEPDDILMVMTTSGSTGYCKLVPRTHRDTISKSVHQADEMSAGVEWAQSTDKKYIFYSDRMLGWSGGCSFYSICQADTRVMLDQFSSSSSRDKASELWEAVEAEECQTCVFVAQEMENVLESLQKSGGPKKKLNTVIIGGQPCRKRQIQSAFCLAENVYTLYASTEAYPISSIHLKGRQIHFEHR
;
A
#
# COMPACT_ATOMS: atom_id res chain seq x y z
N MET A 1 -7.06 37.92 16.26
CA MET A 1 -6.91 36.46 16.16
C MET A 1 -6.42 36.14 14.76
N SER A 2 -5.34 35.36 14.62
CA SER A 2 -4.82 34.95 13.30
C SER A 2 -5.72 33.86 12.72
N ARG A 3 -6.44 34.15 11.62
CA ARG A 3 -7.19 33.13 10.89
C ARG A 3 -6.20 32.22 10.14
N SER A 4 -6.27 30.93 10.40
CA SER A 4 -5.68 29.88 9.57
C SER A 4 -6.22 29.98 8.14
N ARG A 5 -5.52 29.46 7.11
CA ARG A 5 -5.91 29.62 5.69
C ARG A 5 -5.69 28.38 4.85
N ALA A 6 -6.52 28.21 3.83
CA ALA A 6 -6.47 27.08 2.93
C ALA A 6 -6.98 27.43 1.53
N ALA A 7 -6.55 26.64 0.55
CA ALA A 7 -7.13 26.62 -0.77
C ALA A 7 -8.43 25.79 -0.77
N ILE A 8 -9.59 26.39 -1.14
CA ILE A 8 -10.61 25.75 -2.12
C ILE A 8 -10.31 25.76 -5.14
N MET A 9 -9.38 25.10 -5.92
CA MET A 9 -9.57 24.68 -7.30
C MET A 9 -10.73 23.68 -7.35
N ALA A 10 -11.75 24.02 -8.12
CA ALA A 10 -12.09 23.16 -9.24
C ALA A 10 -11.16 23.59 -10.38
N ASP A 11 -10.11 22.86 -10.79
CA ASP A 11 -9.80 21.44 -10.67
C ASP A 11 -9.85 20.78 -9.27
N GLU A 12 -10.73 19.80 -9.18
CA GLU A 12 -10.91 18.91 -8.04
C GLU A 12 -9.82 17.79 -7.99
N GLY A 13 -8.63 18.02 -8.56
CA GLY A 13 -7.42 17.17 -8.55
C GLY A 13 -6.39 17.39 -7.41
N PRO A 14 -5.93 18.62 -7.05
CA PRO A 14 -4.70 18.77 -6.24
C PRO A 14 -4.88 19.04 -4.71
N ALA A 15 -5.59 20.10 -4.31
CA ALA A 15 -5.38 20.73 -2.99
C ALA A 15 -6.58 20.88 -2.00
N TRP A 16 -7.82 20.66 -2.43
CA TRP A 16 -9.06 21.32 -1.94
C TRP A 16 -9.90 20.58 -0.88
N GLN A 17 -9.91 19.24 -0.80
CA GLN A 17 -11.04 18.46 -0.23
C GLN A 17 -10.94 18.07 1.25
N LEU A 18 -9.85 17.46 1.74
CA LEU A 18 -9.73 17.19 3.19
C LEU A 18 -9.30 18.44 3.98
N MET A 19 -8.83 19.46 3.27
CA MET A 19 -8.80 20.87 3.66
C MET A 19 -10.18 21.45 3.95
N ASN A 20 -11.16 21.12 3.11
CA ASN A 20 -12.39 21.91 2.99
C ASN A 20 -13.24 21.93 4.26
N LYS A 21 -13.36 20.79 4.95
CA LYS A 21 -14.12 20.66 6.22
C LYS A 21 -13.61 21.55 7.36
N PHE A 22 -12.38 22.05 7.25
CA PHE A 22 -11.78 22.94 8.23
C PHE A 22 -12.03 24.41 7.88
N ILE A 23 -12.78 24.75 6.81
CA ILE A 23 -12.96 26.12 6.31
C ILE A 23 -14.27 26.77 6.78
N SER A 24 -14.22 28.09 7.02
CA SER A 24 -15.34 28.94 7.45
C SER A 24 -16.12 29.56 6.29
N ASP A 25 -17.42 29.78 6.48
CA ASP A 25 -18.42 30.20 5.49
C ASP A 25 -18.25 31.59 4.83
N ASP A 26 -17.22 32.35 5.19
CA ASP A 26 -16.92 33.70 4.66
C ASP A 26 -16.29 33.60 3.25
N PHE A 27 -17.00 32.91 2.35
CA PHE A 27 -16.60 32.62 0.98
C PHE A 27 -16.72 33.88 0.13
N ARG A 28 -15.59 34.32 -0.43
CA ARG A 28 -15.51 35.39 -1.42
C ARG A 28 -14.67 34.88 -2.57
N ASP A 29 -14.97 35.35 -3.77
CA ASP A 29 -14.33 34.85 -4.99
C ASP A 29 -12.80 34.93 -4.95
N ASP A 30 -12.20 34.04 -5.75
CA ASP A 30 -10.78 33.81 -5.96
C ASP A 30 -9.99 32.97 -4.91
N TRP A 31 -9.91 31.65 -5.22
CA TRP A 31 -8.81 30.71 -4.94
C TRP A 31 -8.37 30.44 -3.48
N LEU A 32 -8.87 31.14 -2.48
CA LEU A 32 -8.51 30.94 -1.07
C LEU A 32 -9.71 31.10 -0.12
N SER A 33 -9.71 30.34 0.97
CA SER A 33 -10.76 30.41 1.99
C SER A 33 -10.18 30.23 3.41
N PRO A 34 -10.82 30.78 4.48
CA PRO A 34 -10.23 30.82 5.81
C PRO A 34 -10.52 29.53 6.61
N LEU A 35 -9.60 29.07 7.45
CA LEU A 35 -9.78 27.87 8.28
C LEU A 35 -10.25 28.22 9.71
N ALA A 36 -11.14 27.39 10.26
CA ALA A 36 -11.58 27.34 11.65
C ALA A 36 -11.75 25.88 12.11
N VAL A 37 -11.11 25.49 13.22
CA VAL A 37 -11.16 24.14 13.81
C VAL A 37 -11.26 24.25 15.32
N SER A 38 -12.27 23.64 15.94
CA SER A 38 -12.47 23.66 17.40
C SER A 38 -11.64 22.59 18.12
N GLU A 39 -11.41 21.46 17.46
CA GLU A 39 -10.84 20.24 18.03
C GLU A 39 -9.30 20.15 17.88
N ALA A 40 -8.68 21.09 17.17
CA ALA A 40 -7.23 21.19 16.96
C ALA A 40 -6.81 22.67 16.78
N PRO A 41 -6.89 23.51 17.84
CA PRO A 41 -6.74 24.97 17.74
C PRO A 41 -5.33 25.44 17.32
N GLU A 42 -4.33 24.57 17.41
CA GLU A 42 -2.96 24.78 16.93
C GLU A 42 -2.78 24.68 15.40
N LEU A 43 -3.76 24.14 14.66
CA LEU A 43 -3.65 23.85 13.21
C LEU A 43 -3.80 25.10 12.32
N LYS A 44 -2.86 25.29 11.38
CA LYS A 44 -2.77 26.51 10.54
C LYS A 44 -3.06 26.33 9.05
N SER A 45 -2.93 25.12 8.50
CA SER A 45 -3.11 24.77 7.07
C SER A 45 -3.17 23.24 6.85
N ALA A 46 -3.62 22.78 5.67
CA ALA A 46 -3.56 21.40 5.16
C ALA A 46 -3.40 21.39 3.61
N ILE A 47 -3.55 20.25 2.89
CA ILE A 47 -3.70 20.05 1.40
C ILE A 47 -4.30 18.63 1.12
N VAL A 48 -5.16 18.37 0.08
CA VAL A 48 -5.31 17.13 -0.81
C VAL A 48 -6.65 17.10 -1.65
N LEU A 49 -6.78 16.30 -2.74
CA LEU A 49 -8.01 16.18 -3.59
C LEU A 49 -8.25 14.85 -4.38
N SER A 50 -9.04 14.90 -5.48
CA SER A 50 -9.59 13.80 -6.31
C SER A 50 -9.03 13.73 -7.76
N ARG A 51 -9.86 13.66 -8.84
CA ARG A 51 -9.43 13.46 -10.26
C ARG A 51 -10.44 13.92 -11.34
N ARG A 52 -10.16 14.95 -12.16
CA ARG A 52 -10.83 15.20 -13.47
C ARG A 52 -9.90 15.88 -14.51
N GLY A 53 -10.29 15.85 -15.79
CA GLY A 53 -9.60 16.55 -16.90
C GLY A 53 -8.40 15.80 -17.48
N LYS A 54 -7.43 15.46 -16.64
CA LYS A 54 -6.39 14.44 -16.88
C LYS A 54 -6.49 13.39 -15.77
N SER A 55 -5.87 12.21 -15.93
CA SER A 55 -5.66 11.38 -14.75
C SER A 55 -4.56 11.99 -13.87
N PHE A 56 -4.65 11.86 -12.55
CA PHE A 56 -3.57 12.25 -11.63
C PHE A 56 -2.21 11.65 -12.02
N LEU A 57 -2.21 10.45 -12.63
CA LEU A 57 -1.01 9.82 -13.16
C LEU A 57 -0.51 10.45 -14.47
N GLN A 58 -1.38 10.99 -15.33
CA GLN A 58 -0.97 11.84 -16.45
C GLN A 58 -0.47 13.20 -15.97
N GLU A 59 -1.02 13.74 -14.88
CA GLU A 59 -0.54 15.00 -14.30
C GLU A 59 0.84 14.83 -13.64
N LEU A 60 1.06 13.77 -12.85
CA LEU A 60 2.40 13.43 -12.36
C LEU A 60 3.43 13.13 -13.48
N LYS A 61 2.97 12.73 -14.68
CA LYS A 61 3.83 12.41 -15.83
C LYS A 61 4.01 13.56 -16.85
N THR A 62 3.13 14.57 -16.85
CA THR A 62 3.10 15.64 -17.87
C THR A 62 2.83 17.05 -17.32
N GLY A 63 2.55 17.16 -16.02
CA GLY A 63 2.42 18.42 -15.30
C GLY A 63 3.78 19.03 -15.07
N THR A 64 3.91 20.31 -15.42
CA THR A 64 5.13 21.11 -15.25
C THR A 64 5.16 21.88 -13.93
N GLN A 65 4.20 21.63 -13.03
CA GLN A 65 4.16 22.28 -11.72
C GLN A 65 5.23 21.69 -10.78
N PRO A 66 5.92 22.52 -9.98
CA PRO A 66 6.92 22.03 -9.03
C PRO A 66 6.26 21.24 -7.89
N THR A 67 6.89 20.14 -7.48
CA THR A 67 6.42 19.30 -6.37
C THR A 67 6.36 20.10 -5.06
N PHE A 68 5.20 20.13 -4.41
CA PHE A 68 5.08 20.70 -3.08
C PHE A 68 5.80 19.81 -2.05
N LEU A 69 6.72 20.40 -1.29
CA LEU A 69 7.42 19.77 -0.19
C LEU A 69 7.25 20.64 1.07
N SER A 70 6.60 20.11 2.09
CA SER A 70 6.68 20.68 3.44
C SER A 70 7.97 20.19 4.09
N PRO A 71 8.69 21.02 4.86
CA PRO A 71 9.60 20.53 5.89
C PRO A 71 8.85 19.58 6.84
N SER A 72 9.55 18.54 7.29
CA SER A 72 9.10 17.56 8.27
C SER A 72 10.33 16.99 8.97
N GLU A 73 10.36 17.02 10.30
CA GLU A 73 11.41 16.36 11.07
C GLU A 73 11.22 14.84 11.03
N PRO A 74 12.30 14.04 11.23
CA PRO A 74 12.18 12.58 11.20
C PRO A 74 11.16 12.03 12.22
N ASP A 75 10.95 12.73 13.34
CA ASP A 75 10.05 12.31 14.41
C ASP A 75 8.63 12.92 14.31
N ASP A 76 8.35 13.72 13.29
CA ASP A 76 6.98 14.20 12.99
C ASP A 76 6.07 13.04 12.59
N ILE A 77 4.77 13.14 12.90
CA ILE A 77 3.78 12.12 12.57
C ILE A 77 3.42 12.17 11.08
N LEU A 78 4.02 11.26 10.30
CA LEU A 78 3.73 11.06 8.88
C LEU A 78 2.32 10.50 8.65
N MET A 79 1.88 9.58 9.51
CA MET A 79 0.58 8.91 9.37
C MET A 79 0.06 8.40 10.72
N VAL A 80 -1.26 8.33 10.86
CA VAL A 80 -1.93 7.67 11.99
C VAL A 80 -2.78 6.54 11.44
N MET A 81 -2.49 5.30 11.86
CA MET A 81 -3.31 4.14 11.52
C MET A 81 -4.37 3.90 12.58
N THR A 82 -5.61 3.65 12.16
CA THR A 82 -6.64 3.06 13.02
C THR A 82 -6.46 1.54 13.09
N THR A 83 -6.62 0.97 14.29
CA THR A 83 -6.60 -0.49 14.50
C THR A 83 -7.60 -0.88 15.60
N SER A 84 -8.08 -2.12 15.59
CA SER A 84 -9.07 -2.60 16.56
C SER A 84 -8.47 -2.74 17.97
N GLY A 85 -9.13 -2.16 18.97
CA GLY A 85 -8.80 -2.34 20.37
C GLY A 85 -9.66 -3.42 21.03
N SER A 86 -9.07 -4.17 21.96
CA SER A 86 -9.77 -5.17 22.78
C SER A 86 -10.83 -4.59 23.71
N THR A 87 -10.83 -3.27 23.92
CA THR A 87 -11.81 -2.51 24.71
C THR A 87 -13.01 -2.00 23.89
N GLY A 88 -13.15 -2.41 22.63
CA GLY A 88 -14.23 -1.99 21.72
C GLY A 88 -13.98 -0.68 20.98
N TYR A 89 -13.01 0.13 21.41
CA TYR A 89 -12.60 1.35 20.73
C TYR A 89 -11.47 1.10 19.73
N CYS A 90 -11.43 1.84 18.63
CA CYS A 90 -10.27 1.86 17.75
C CYS A 90 -9.10 2.59 18.45
N LYS A 91 -7.90 2.02 18.37
CA LYS A 91 -6.66 2.71 18.76
C LYS A 91 -6.16 3.54 17.59
N LEU A 92 -5.50 4.66 17.92
CA LEU A 92 -4.67 5.43 16.98
C LEU A 92 -3.21 5.00 17.15
N VAL A 93 -2.59 4.56 16.06
CA VAL A 93 -1.17 4.20 16.00
C VAL A 93 -0.45 5.27 15.18
N PRO A 94 0.14 6.30 15.82
CA PRO A 94 0.96 7.27 15.12
C PRO A 94 2.25 6.61 14.61
N ARG A 95 2.75 7.09 13.47
CA ARG A 95 4.00 6.66 12.85
C ARG A 95 4.77 7.86 12.38
N THR A 96 6.06 7.86 12.69
CA THR A 96 6.96 8.93 12.29
C THR A 96 7.48 8.76 10.87
N HIS A 97 8.07 9.82 10.31
CA HIS A 97 8.85 9.70 9.07
C HIS A 97 10.00 8.69 9.24
N ARG A 98 10.70 8.74 10.37
CA ARG A 98 11.81 7.85 10.76
C ARG A 98 11.37 6.39 10.79
N ASP A 99 10.32 6.06 11.54
CA ASP A 99 9.77 4.70 11.62
C ASP A 99 9.50 4.13 10.22
N THR A 100 8.80 4.92 9.40
CA THR A 100 8.29 4.49 8.11
C THR A 100 9.42 4.28 7.10
N ILE A 101 10.39 5.20 7.05
CA ILE A 101 11.54 5.13 6.14
C ILE A 101 12.49 4.00 6.57
N SER A 102 12.90 3.94 7.83
CA SER A 102 13.80 2.88 8.33
C SER A 102 13.19 1.49 8.14
N LYS A 103 11.89 1.32 8.42
CA LYS A 103 11.17 0.08 8.17
C LYS A 103 11.05 -0.24 6.68
N SER A 104 10.98 0.75 5.79
CA SER A 104 10.95 0.50 4.33
C SER A 104 12.26 -0.09 3.82
N VAL A 105 13.41 0.35 4.36
CA VAL A 105 14.74 -0.16 4.00
C VAL A 105 14.89 -1.62 4.44
N HIS A 106 14.60 -1.93 5.70
CA HIS A 106 14.64 -3.32 6.19
C HIS A 106 13.66 -4.24 5.47
N GLN A 107 12.51 -3.74 5.03
CA GLN A 107 11.57 -4.52 4.22
C GLN A 107 12.09 -4.75 2.78
N ALA A 108 12.90 -3.85 2.23
CA ALA A 108 13.49 -4.00 0.89
C ALA A 108 14.59 -5.08 0.86
N ASP A 109 15.31 -5.27 1.97
CA ASP A 109 16.28 -6.37 2.16
C ASP A 109 15.60 -7.75 2.08
N GLU A 110 14.35 -7.88 2.54
CA GLU A 110 13.55 -9.11 2.42
C GLU A 110 12.85 -9.24 1.06
N MET A 111 12.18 -8.17 0.60
CA MET A 111 11.31 -8.20 -0.57
C MET A 111 12.05 -8.13 -1.90
N SER A 112 13.06 -7.26 -1.99
CA SER A 112 13.85 -6.97 -3.19
C SER A 112 15.31 -7.37 -3.04
N ALA A 113 15.58 -8.46 -2.30
CA ALA A 113 16.91 -8.99 -2.05
C ALA A 113 17.74 -9.17 -3.34
N GLY A 114 18.88 -8.47 -3.43
CA GLY A 114 19.76 -8.52 -4.60
C GLY A 114 19.34 -7.64 -5.78
N VAL A 115 18.29 -6.82 -5.66
CA VAL A 115 17.97 -5.78 -6.65
C VAL A 115 18.87 -4.56 -6.40
N GLU A 116 19.89 -4.39 -7.24
CA GLU A 116 20.81 -3.25 -7.15
C GLU A 116 20.11 -1.91 -7.47
N TRP A 117 20.49 -0.86 -6.74
CA TRP A 117 20.12 0.53 -7.06
C TRP A 117 20.98 1.04 -8.23
N ALA A 118 20.78 0.50 -9.43
CA ALA A 118 21.55 0.86 -10.64
C ALA A 118 21.53 2.38 -10.92
N GLN A 119 20.34 2.97 -10.77
CA GLN A 119 20.08 4.38 -10.45
C GLN A 119 18.59 4.52 -10.06
N SER A 120 18.18 5.70 -9.58
CA SER A 120 16.82 5.91 -9.01
C SER A 120 15.65 5.75 -10.01
N THR A 121 15.94 5.61 -11.31
CA THR A 121 14.97 5.36 -12.39
C THR A 121 14.87 3.88 -12.80
N ASP A 122 15.82 3.04 -12.39
CA ASP A 122 16.12 1.78 -13.08
C ASP A 122 15.72 0.53 -12.28
N LYS A 123 15.14 0.69 -11.09
CA LYS A 123 14.73 -0.41 -10.21
C LYS A 123 13.52 -1.16 -10.78
N LYS A 124 13.76 -2.19 -11.59
CA LYS A 124 12.73 -3.08 -12.16
C LYS A 124 12.27 -4.17 -11.18
N TYR A 125 11.93 -3.78 -9.95
CA TYR A 125 11.21 -4.67 -9.03
C TYR A 125 9.71 -4.39 -9.15
N ILE A 126 8.97 -5.43 -9.52
CA ILE A 126 7.51 -5.38 -9.71
C ILE A 126 6.88 -6.41 -8.77
N PHE A 127 5.94 -5.97 -7.93
CA PHE A 127 5.23 -6.85 -7.01
C PHE A 127 3.72 -6.59 -6.97
N TYR A 128 2.95 -7.66 -6.81
CA TYR A 128 1.52 -7.57 -6.55
C TYR A 128 1.22 -7.52 -5.05
N SER A 129 0.19 -6.77 -4.65
CA SER A 129 -0.33 -6.77 -3.28
C SER A 129 -1.86 -6.75 -3.26
N ASP A 130 -2.45 -7.77 -2.62
CA ASP A 130 -3.90 -7.88 -2.42
C ASP A 130 -4.47 -6.87 -1.40
N ARG A 131 -3.61 -6.21 -0.62
CA ARG A 131 -4.01 -5.36 0.51
C ARG A 131 -4.42 -3.96 0.05
N MET A 132 -5.61 -3.53 0.47
CA MET A 132 -6.07 -2.14 0.29
C MET A 132 -5.16 -1.14 1.03
N LEU A 133 -5.07 0.10 0.53
CA LEU A 133 -4.16 1.14 1.02
C LEU A 133 -4.30 1.51 2.51
N GLY A 134 -5.46 1.27 3.12
CA GLY A 134 -5.71 1.51 4.54
C GLY A 134 -5.15 0.45 5.50
N TRP A 135 -4.68 -0.70 5.01
CA TRP A 135 -4.06 -1.74 5.85
C TRP A 135 -2.54 -1.52 5.97
N SER A 136 -1.94 -1.89 7.11
CA SER A 136 -0.50 -1.68 7.38
C SER A 136 0.40 -2.39 6.37
N GLY A 137 0.04 -3.63 5.98
CA GLY A 137 0.69 -4.38 4.89
C GLY A 137 0.26 -3.96 3.48
N GLY A 138 -0.66 -3.00 3.35
CA GLY A 138 -1.12 -2.44 2.08
C GLY A 138 -0.80 -0.96 1.89
N CYS A 139 -0.12 -0.32 2.85
CA CYS A 139 0.18 1.11 2.78
C CYS A 139 1.19 1.42 1.66
N SER A 140 1.03 2.55 0.96
CA SER A 140 1.82 2.90 -0.23
C SER A 140 3.26 3.33 0.05
N PHE A 141 3.60 3.73 1.29
CA PHE A 141 4.93 4.27 1.61
C PHE A 141 6.09 3.32 1.30
N TYR A 142 5.92 2.00 1.44
CA TYR A 142 6.98 1.05 1.07
C TYR A 142 7.38 1.23 -0.41
N SER A 143 6.42 1.15 -1.33
CA SER A 143 6.66 1.30 -2.78
C SER A 143 7.19 2.69 -3.16
N ILE A 144 6.79 3.74 -2.43
CA ILE A 144 7.26 5.11 -2.66
C ILE A 144 8.72 5.28 -2.21
N CYS A 145 9.06 4.83 -0.99
CA CYS A 145 10.40 4.95 -0.42
C CYS A 145 11.43 4.06 -1.15
N GLN A 146 11.00 2.95 -1.74
CA GLN A 146 11.88 1.97 -2.38
C GLN A 146 11.87 2.02 -3.92
N ALA A 147 11.15 2.97 -4.52
CA ALA A 147 10.93 3.10 -5.96
C ALA A 147 10.39 1.82 -6.64
N ASP A 148 9.63 1.01 -5.90
CA ASP A 148 9.11 -0.28 -6.37
C ASP A 148 7.78 -0.12 -7.12
N THR A 149 7.65 -0.82 -8.25
CA THR A 149 6.39 -0.87 -8.99
C THR A 149 5.43 -1.82 -8.28
N ARG A 150 4.34 -1.27 -7.76
CA ARG A 150 3.28 -2.04 -7.11
C ARG A 150 2.07 -2.21 -8.03
N VAL A 151 1.73 -3.46 -8.31
CA VAL A 151 0.49 -3.85 -8.99
C VAL A 151 -0.60 -4.10 -7.95
N MET A 152 -1.81 -3.63 -8.23
CA MET A 152 -3.01 -3.85 -7.43
C MET A 152 -4.26 -3.69 -8.29
N LEU A 153 -5.29 -4.50 -8.05
CA LEU A 153 -6.57 -4.35 -8.75
C LEU A 153 -7.38 -3.15 -8.21
N ASP A 154 -8.09 -2.46 -9.11
CA ASP A 154 -9.14 -1.51 -8.72
C ASP A 154 -10.41 -2.28 -8.29
N GLN A 155 -10.76 -2.16 -7.01
CA GLN A 155 -11.93 -2.81 -6.42
C GLN A 155 -13.18 -1.91 -6.39
N PHE A 156 -13.08 -0.63 -6.77
CA PHE A 156 -14.23 0.28 -6.83
C PHE A 156 -15.10 0.02 -8.07
N SER A 157 -14.47 -0.34 -9.19
CA SER A 157 -15.16 -0.94 -10.31
C SER A 157 -15.44 -2.42 -10.00
N SER A 158 -16.67 -2.78 -9.66
CA SER A 158 -17.08 -4.18 -9.51
C SER A 158 -18.45 -4.46 -10.14
N SER A 159 -18.47 -5.31 -11.16
CA SER A 159 -19.64 -6.11 -11.52
C SER A 159 -19.66 -7.36 -10.63
N SER A 160 -20.84 -7.80 -10.19
CA SER A 160 -21.01 -8.91 -9.23
C SER A 160 -20.67 -10.31 -9.80
N SER A 161 -20.21 -10.39 -11.05
CA SER A 161 -19.99 -11.62 -11.81
C SER A 161 -18.51 -11.93 -12.11
N ARG A 162 -17.57 -11.20 -11.49
CA ARG A 162 -16.12 -11.31 -11.79
C ARG A 162 -15.42 -12.40 -10.99
N ASP A 163 -14.63 -13.25 -11.66
CA ASP A 163 -13.63 -14.08 -10.99
C ASP A 163 -12.41 -13.21 -10.65
N LYS A 164 -12.47 -12.59 -9.46
CA LYS A 164 -11.38 -11.76 -8.93
C LYS A 164 -10.05 -12.50 -8.83
N ALA A 165 -10.06 -13.83 -8.71
CA ALA A 165 -8.85 -14.63 -8.59
C ALA A 165 -8.19 -14.87 -9.95
N SER A 166 -8.99 -15.00 -11.02
CA SER A 166 -8.49 -14.96 -12.41
C SER A 166 -7.94 -13.57 -12.75
N GLU A 167 -8.72 -12.50 -12.54
CA GLU A 167 -8.30 -11.11 -12.80
C GLU A 167 -7.02 -10.72 -12.05
N LEU A 168 -6.86 -11.21 -10.82
CA LEU A 168 -5.64 -11.02 -10.03
C LEU A 168 -4.45 -11.69 -10.70
N TRP A 169 -4.58 -12.98 -11.06
CA TRP A 169 -3.47 -13.71 -11.65
C TRP A 169 -3.13 -13.24 -13.07
N GLU A 170 -4.12 -12.83 -13.84
CA GLU A 170 -3.94 -12.18 -15.14
C GLU A 170 -3.12 -10.89 -15.01
N ALA A 171 -3.39 -10.04 -14.00
CA ALA A 171 -2.58 -8.86 -13.71
C ALA A 171 -1.15 -9.20 -13.23
N VAL A 172 -1.00 -10.26 -12.42
CA VAL A 172 0.29 -10.78 -11.96
C VAL A 172 1.17 -11.24 -13.13
N GLU A 173 0.59 -11.94 -14.11
CA GLU A 173 1.32 -12.40 -15.30
C GLU A 173 1.54 -11.28 -16.33
N ALA A 174 0.57 -10.39 -16.55
CA ALA A 174 0.67 -9.31 -17.54
C ALA A 174 1.71 -8.23 -17.17
N GLU A 175 1.86 -7.93 -15.88
CA GLU A 175 2.85 -6.97 -15.37
C GLU A 175 4.18 -7.64 -14.96
N GLU A 176 4.40 -8.92 -15.34
CA GLU A 176 5.59 -9.72 -15.02
C GLU A 176 6.04 -9.67 -13.54
N CYS A 177 5.08 -9.73 -12.60
CA CYS A 177 5.36 -9.61 -11.17
C CYS A 177 6.39 -10.65 -10.68
N GLN A 178 7.39 -10.19 -9.93
CA GLN A 178 8.43 -11.04 -9.34
C GLN A 178 7.99 -11.62 -7.99
N THR A 179 7.18 -10.85 -7.25
CA THR A 179 6.67 -11.20 -5.92
C THR A 179 5.17 -10.94 -5.81
N CYS A 180 4.45 -11.77 -5.06
CA CYS A 180 3.08 -11.47 -4.64
C CYS A 180 2.96 -11.49 -3.11
N VAL A 181 2.27 -10.49 -2.56
CA VAL A 181 1.88 -10.40 -1.15
C VAL A 181 0.39 -10.74 -1.02
N PHE A 182 0.08 -11.71 -0.15
CA PHE A 182 -1.26 -12.27 0.04
C PHE A 182 -1.65 -12.41 1.52
N VAL A 183 -2.95 -12.37 1.81
CA VAL A 183 -3.52 -13.18 2.90
C VAL A 183 -3.83 -14.59 2.39
N ALA A 184 -3.67 -15.60 3.25
CA ALA A 184 -3.74 -17.01 2.83
C ALA A 184 -5.03 -17.42 2.08
N GLN A 185 -6.16 -16.75 2.35
CA GLN A 185 -7.44 -17.03 1.66
C GLN A 185 -7.41 -16.60 0.19
N GLU A 186 -6.87 -15.42 -0.13
CA GLU A 186 -6.81 -14.96 -1.53
C GLU A 186 -5.83 -15.80 -2.35
N MET A 187 -4.74 -16.25 -1.74
CA MET A 187 -3.84 -17.23 -2.34
C MET A 187 -4.54 -18.58 -2.62
N GLU A 188 -5.41 -19.06 -1.72
CA GLU A 188 -6.23 -20.27 -1.99
C GLU A 188 -7.26 -20.02 -3.11
N ASN A 189 -7.92 -18.86 -3.13
CA ASN A 189 -8.84 -18.46 -4.22
C ASN A 189 -8.11 -18.48 -5.60
N VAL A 190 -6.90 -17.92 -5.65
CA VAL A 190 -6.01 -17.92 -6.84
C VAL A 190 -5.64 -19.33 -7.26
N LEU A 191 -5.26 -20.20 -6.33
CA LEU A 191 -4.94 -21.60 -6.61
C LEU A 191 -6.15 -22.40 -7.12
N GLU A 192 -7.36 -22.12 -6.64
CA GLU A 192 -8.60 -22.76 -7.11
C GLU A 192 -9.03 -22.25 -8.50
N SER A 193 -8.80 -20.96 -8.82
CA SER A 193 -9.04 -20.46 -10.18
C SER A 193 -8.00 -21.03 -11.17
N LEU A 194 -6.72 -21.04 -10.79
CA LEU A 194 -5.63 -21.62 -11.60
C LEU A 194 -5.79 -23.12 -11.91
N GLN A 195 -6.40 -23.90 -11.02
CA GLN A 195 -6.72 -25.31 -11.29
C GLN A 195 -7.69 -25.48 -12.47
N LYS A 196 -8.51 -24.47 -12.80
CA LYS A 196 -9.45 -24.48 -13.93
C LYS A 196 -8.77 -24.10 -15.25
N SER A 197 -7.72 -23.28 -15.20
CA SER A 197 -7.00 -22.76 -16.38
C SER A 197 -5.71 -23.52 -16.73
N GLY A 198 -5.30 -24.50 -15.90
CA GLY A 198 -4.14 -25.36 -16.15
C GLY A 198 -2.89 -25.06 -15.32
N GLY A 199 -2.98 -24.15 -14.36
CA GLY A 199 -1.87 -23.70 -13.52
C GLY A 199 -1.21 -22.39 -14.02
N PRO A 200 -0.28 -21.82 -13.23
CA PRO A 200 0.41 -20.59 -13.58
C PRO A 200 1.39 -20.82 -14.73
N LYS A 201 1.48 -19.88 -15.69
CA LYS A 201 2.38 -20.01 -16.86
C LYS A 201 3.86 -19.99 -16.47
N LYS A 202 4.17 -19.30 -15.36
CA LYS A 202 5.51 -19.12 -14.79
C LYS A 202 5.37 -19.03 -13.27
N LYS A 203 6.36 -19.55 -12.52
CA LYS A 203 6.43 -19.30 -11.07
C LYS A 203 7.01 -17.93 -10.77
N LEU A 204 6.50 -17.32 -9.71
CA LEU A 204 7.05 -16.14 -9.06
C LEU A 204 8.39 -16.48 -8.40
N ASN A 205 9.25 -15.49 -8.23
CA ASN A 205 10.44 -15.64 -7.40
C ASN A 205 10.02 -15.90 -5.94
N THR A 206 9.04 -15.11 -5.45
CA THR A 206 8.62 -15.10 -4.05
C THR A 206 7.10 -14.96 -3.89
N VAL A 207 6.52 -15.66 -2.92
CA VAL A 207 5.21 -15.35 -2.33
C VAL A 207 5.37 -15.01 -0.85
N ILE A 208 4.75 -13.94 -0.40
CA ILE A 208 4.73 -13.51 1.00
C ILE A 208 3.30 -13.66 1.53
N ILE A 209 3.12 -14.43 2.60
CA ILE A 209 1.82 -14.68 3.22
C ILE A 209 1.83 -14.16 4.64
N GLY A 210 0.85 -13.32 5.00
CA GLY A 210 0.77 -12.75 6.35
C GLY A 210 -0.63 -12.27 6.72
N GLY A 211 -0.69 -11.48 7.81
CA GLY A 211 -1.93 -10.86 8.29
C GLY A 211 -2.94 -11.81 8.96
N GLN A 212 -2.81 -13.13 8.78
CA GLN A 212 -3.60 -14.15 9.47
C GLN A 212 -2.80 -15.46 9.69
N PRO A 213 -3.18 -16.29 10.69
CA PRO A 213 -2.54 -17.59 10.90
C PRO A 213 -2.63 -18.49 9.67
N CYS A 214 -1.48 -19.00 9.21
CA CYS A 214 -1.39 -19.87 8.03
C CYS A 214 -1.26 -21.34 8.44
N ARG A 215 -2.07 -22.21 7.83
CA ARG A 215 -1.98 -23.67 7.98
C ARG A 215 -0.80 -24.22 7.21
N LYS A 216 -0.20 -25.32 7.70
CA LYS A 216 0.89 -26.07 7.02
C LYS A 216 0.58 -26.33 5.53
N ARG A 217 -0.65 -26.75 5.22
CA ARG A 217 -1.12 -26.97 3.83
C ARG A 217 -1.11 -25.71 2.98
N GLN A 218 -1.56 -24.55 3.49
CA GLN A 218 -1.53 -23.27 2.76
C GLN A 218 -0.09 -22.90 2.38
N ILE A 219 0.84 -23.01 3.34
CA ILE A 219 2.26 -22.74 3.13
C ILE A 219 2.87 -23.71 2.10
N GLN A 220 2.45 -24.98 2.09
CA GLN A 220 2.87 -25.95 1.07
C GLN A 220 2.30 -25.60 -0.32
N SER A 221 1.01 -25.27 -0.42
CA SER A 221 0.36 -24.90 -1.70
C SER A 221 0.96 -23.64 -2.33
N ALA A 222 1.52 -22.72 -1.53
CA ALA A 222 2.19 -21.52 -2.04
C ALA A 222 3.37 -21.84 -2.97
N PHE A 223 4.03 -22.99 -2.81
CA PHE A 223 5.09 -23.46 -3.72
C PHE A 223 4.57 -23.92 -5.09
N CYS A 224 3.25 -23.99 -5.31
CA CYS A 224 2.70 -24.07 -6.67
C CYS A 224 2.88 -22.74 -7.42
N LEU A 225 2.81 -21.60 -6.72
CA LEU A 225 2.93 -20.25 -7.29
C LEU A 225 4.37 -19.73 -7.34
N ALA A 226 5.23 -20.09 -6.38
CA ALA A 226 6.56 -19.49 -6.23
C ALA A 226 7.69 -20.49 -5.93
N GLU A 227 8.94 -20.04 -6.11
CA GLU A 227 10.14 -20.79 -5.67
C GLU A 227 10.46 -20.58 -4.18
N ASN A 228 10.23 -19.37 -3.68
CA ASN A 228 10.42 -18.96 -2.29
C ASN A 228 9.07 -18.60 -1.66
N VAL A 229 8.87 -18.96 -0.40
CA VAL A 229 7.69 -18.57 0.39
C VAL A 229 8.17 -17.94 1.69
N TYR A 230 7.66 -16.75 2.00
CA TYR A 230 7.85 -16.09 3.29
C TYR A 230 6.54 -16.12 4.07
N THR A 231 6.57 -16.56 5.33
CA THR A 231 5.45 -16.37 6.26
C THR A 231 5.76 -15.23 7.21
N LEU A 232 4.87 -14.23 7.25
CA LEU A 232 5.10 -12.95 7.92
C LEU A 232 4.11 -12.75 9.08
N TYR A 233 4.63 -12.64 10.31
CA TYR A 233 3.87 -12.14 11.46
C TYR A 233 4.14 -10.65 11.66
N ALA A 234 3.06 -9.88 11.74
CA ALA A 234 3.08 -8.42 11.80
C ALA A 234 1.85 -7.87 12.52
N SER A 235 1.93 -6.63 13.01
CA SER A 235 0.77 -5.87 13.52
C SER A 235 0.76 -4.44 12.99
N THR A 236 -0.32 -3.69 13.22
CA THR A 236 -0.34 -2.25 12.95
C THR A 236 0.61 -1.51 13.90
N GLU A 237 0.64 -1.93 15.18
CA GLU A 237 1.45 -1.38 16.26
C GLU A 237 2.97 -1.63 16.14
N ALA A 238 3.41 -2.69 15.46
CA ALA A 238 4.84 -3.04 15.34
C ALA A 238 5.36 -3.25 13.90
N TYR A 239 4.51 -3.19 12.88
CA TYR A 239 4.84 -3.63 11.51
C TYR A 239 5.32 -5.11 11.49
N PRO A 240 6.19 -5.63 10.58
CA PRO A 240 6.83 -6.95 10.75
C PRO A 240 7.46 -7.14 12.13
N ILE A 241 7.12 -8.26 12.77
CA ILE A 241 7.68 -8.70 14.05
C ILE A 241 8.59 -9.91 13.83
N SER A 242 8.19 -10.83 12.94
CA SER A 242 9.02 -11.96 12.52
C SER A 242 8.62 -12.48 11.14
N SER A 243 9.61 -12.96 10.40
CA SER A 243 9.48 -13.64 9.12
C SER A 243 10.11 -15.03 9.18
N ILE A 244 9.69 -15.93 8.30
CA ILE A 244 10.38 -17.21 8.05
C ILE A 244 10.48 -17.40 6.55
N HIS A 245 11.71 -17.51 6.03
CA HIS A 245 11.99 -17.84 4.63
C HIS A 245 12.01 -19.36 4.44
N LEU A 246 11.19 -19.84 3.50
CA LEU A 246 11.10 -21.25 3.12
C LEU A 246 11.42 -21.40 1.63
N LYS A 247 12.29 -22.35 1.30
CA LYS A 247 12.71 -22.63 -0.09
C LYS A 247 12.16 -23.98 -0.55
N GLY A 248 11.61 -24.03 -1.77
CA GLY A 248 10.84 -25.19 -2.27
C GLY A 248 11.58 -26.52 -2.37
N ARG A 249 12.91 -26.55 -2.15
CA ARG A 249 13.74 -27.78 -2.15
C ARG A 249 14.01 -28.38 -0.76
N GLN A 250 13.55 -27.75 0.33
CA GLN A 250 13.90 -28.18 1.70
C GLN A 250 12.72 -28.75 2.52
N ILE A 251 11.50 -28.80 1.96
CA ILE A 251 10.31 -29.20 2.72
C ILE A 251 10.00 -30.70 2.56
N HIS A 252 10.86 -31.54 3.15
CA HIS A 252 10.46 -32.90 3.53
C HIS A 252 9.74 -32.85 4.87
N PHE A 253 8.41 -32.73 4.82
CA PHE A 253 7.58 -32.97 5.99
C PHE A 253 7.18 -34.45 6.03
N GLU A 254 7.79 -35.20 6.95
CA GLU A 254 7.30 -36.52 7.33
C GLU A 254 5.82 -36.42 7.77
N HIS A 255 5.02 -37.39 7.34
CA HIS A 255 3.69 -37.62 7.89
C HIS A 255 3.82 -38.46 9.17
N ARG A 256 3.25 -37.95 10.25
CA ARG A 256 2.84 -38.69 11.45
C ARG A 256 1.35 -38.45 11.65
#